data_AF-A0A0C3BB45-F1
#
_entry.id   AF-A0A0C3BB45-F1
#
_cell.length_a   1.000
_cell.length_b   1.000
_cell.length_c   1.000
_cell.angle_alpha   90.00
_cell.angle_beta   90.00
_cell.angle_gamma   90.00
#
_symmetry.space_group_name_H-M   'P 1'
#
loop_
_entity.id
_entity.type
_entity.pdbx_description
1 polymer ?
#
loop_
_entity_poly.entity_id
_entity_poly.type
_entity_poly.pdbx_seq_one_letter_code
_entity_poly.pdbx_strand_id
1 'polypeptide(L)'
;MQAAEGPPAYSEYPTELPDDFPIAGTKVQPLVNVTELQAHLRLLGAIHKLKQTVQAQEEGIAAQNKDQAWVVFTTRAVHRFYSWASSTWSRSSPGLDETIIPPLDVIMVWHSYLLNPRAYYEDSQRMDTDYCTNLRKIQ
;
A
#
# COMPACT_ATOMS: atom_id res chain seq x y z
N MET A 1 22.60 -11.78 51.34
CA MET A 1 21.19 -12.07 51.01
C MET A 1 20.93 -11.47 49.64
N GLN A 2 21.05 -12.26 48.57
CA GLN A 2 20.71 -11.82 47.20
C GLN A 2 19.21 -11.97 47.03
N ALA A 3 18.51 -10.86 46.79
CA ALA A 3 17.10 -10.86 46.43
C ALA A 3 16.97 -11.45 45.03
N ALA A 4 16.25 -12.56 44.92
CA ALA A 4 15.85 -13.14 43.64
C ALA A 4 14.72 -12.27 43.06
N GLU A 5 15.06 -11.26 42.25
CA GLU A 5 14.08 -10.66 41.36
C GLU A 5 13.73 -11.71 40.29
N GLY A 6 12.48 -12.18 40.31
CA GLY A 6 11.95 -13.04 39.26
C GLY A 6 11.94 -12.31 37.91
N PRO A 7 11.78 -13.04 36.80
CA PRO A 7 11.66 -12.42 35.48
C PRO A 7 10.50 -11.42 35.48
N PRO A 8 10.63 -10.28 34.77
CA PRO A 8 9.58 -9.27 34.73
C PRO A 8 8.27 -9.91 34.27
N ALA A 9 7.20 -9.66 35.02
CA ALA A 9 5.87 -10.07 34.60
C ALA A 9 5.58 -9.40 33.25
N TYR A 10 5.38 -10.21 32.21
CA TYR A 10 4.92 -9.72 30.91
C TYR A 10 3.52 -9.14 31.10
N SER A 11 3.42 -7.83 31.30
CA SER A 11 2.16 -7.12 31.18
C SER A 11 1.65 -7.32 29.76
N GLU A 12 0.38 -7.67 29.59
CA GLU A 12 -0.27 -7.68 28.27
C GLU A 12 0.00 -6.35 27.56
N TYR A 13 0.51 -6.42 26.33
CA TYR A 13 0.73 -5.23 25.53
C TYR A 13 -0.62 -4.54 25.31
N PRO A 14 -0.74 -3.23 25.59
CA PRO A 14 -1.96 -2.50 25.32
C PRO A 14 -2.38 -2.71 23.86
N THR A 15 -3.61 -3.17 23.66
CA THR A 15 -4.16 -3.41 22.31
C THR A 15 -4.72 -2.12 21.69
N GLU A 16 -4.88 -1.07 22.50
CA GLU A 16 -5.37 0.24 22.09
C GLU A 16 -4.22 1.27 22.12
N LEU A 17 -4.25 2.18 21.13
CA LEU A 17 -3.31 3.31 21.07
C LEU A 17 -3.72 4.36 22.10
N PRO A 18 -2.78 4.99 22.82
CA PRO A 18 -3.05 6.17 23.64
C PRO A 18 -3.68 7.29 22.81
N ASP A 19 -4.59 8.06 23.42
CA ASP A 19 -5.24 9.21 22.77
C ASP A 19 -4.23 10.29 22.33
N ASP A 20 -3.08 10.39 23.01
CA ASP A 20 -2.02 11.33 22.66
C ASP A 20 -0.61 10.83 23.00
N PHE A 21 0.35 11.26 22.19
CA PHE A 21 1.76 11.01 22.38
C PHE A 21 2.49 12.30 22.77
N PRO A 22 3.26 12.31 23.88
CA PRO A 22 4.08 13.46 24.23
C PRO A 22 5.34 13.49 23.35
N ILE A 23 5.34 14.33 22.31
CA ILE A 23 6.50 14.56 21.44
C ILE A 23 7.02 15.97 21.67
N ALA A 24 8.25 16.10 22.20
CA ALA A 24 8.93 17.38 22.43
C ALA A 24 8.07 18.44 23.17
N GLY A 25 7.28 18.01 24.17
CA GLY A 25 6.41 18.88 24.96
C GLY A 25 5.04 19.18 24.33
N THR A 26 4.76 18.65 23.14
CA THR A 26 3.45 18.77 22.47
C THR A 26 2.72 17.43 22.52
N LYS A 27 1.42 17.46 22.83
CA LYS A 27 0.54 16.29 22.72
C LYS A 27 0.12 16.13 21.26
N VAL A 28 0.56 15.05 20.64
CA VAL A 28 0.31 14.75 19.22
C VAL A 28 -0.65 13.57 19.14
N GLN A 29 -1.70 13.71 18.34
CA GLN A 29 -2.65 12.64 18.08
C GLN A 29 -2.00 11.52 17.25
N PRO A 30 -2.39 10.24 17.43
CA PRO A 30 -1.91 9.16 16.58
C PRO A 30 -2.13 9.46 15.10
N LEU A 31 -1.07 9.35 14.30
CA LEU A 31 -1.14 9.61 12.85
C LEU A 31 -1.90 8.50 12.09
N VAL A 32 -1.96 7.31 12.69
CA VAL A 32 -2.58 6.10 12.14
C VAL A 32 -3.31 5.40 13.28
N ASN A 33 -4.52 4.91 13.05
CA ASN A 33 -5.28 4.13 14.03
C ASN A 33 -5.05 2.60 13.87
N VAL A 34 -5.45 1.82 14.87
CA VAL A 34 -5.26 0.34 14.85
C VAL A 34 -5.96 -0.29 13.64
N THR A 35 -7.13 0.23 13.25
CA THR A 35 -7.91 -0.26 12.11
C THR A 35 -7.17 -0.04 10.79
N GLU A 36 -6.59 1.13 10.58
CA GLU A 36 -5.78 1.47 9.41
C GLU A 36 -4.51 0.61 9.34
N LEU A 37 -3.84 0.42 10.47
CA LEU A 37 -2.69 -0.48 10.55
C LEU A 37 -3.08 -1.91 10.17
N GLN A 38 -4.19 -2.41 10.72
CA GLN A 38 -4.70 -3.74 10.40
C GLN A 38 -5.09 -3.86 8.93
N ALA A 39 -5.73 -2.84 8.35
CA ALA A 39 -6.08 -2.79 6.95
C ALA A 39 -4.82 -2.81 6.05
N HIS A 40 -3.80 -2.03 6.40
CA HIS A 40 -2.52 -2.01 5.68
C HIS A 40 -1.82 -3.37 5.74
N LEU A 41 -1.75 -4.01 6.91
CA LEU A 41 -1.17 -5.35 7.05
C LEU A 41 -1.95 -6.40 6.25
N ARG A 42 -3.29 -6.32 6.21
CA ARG A 42 -4.11 -7.18 5.36
C ARG A 42 -3.82 -6.96 3.88
N LEU A 43 -3.64 -5.71 3.45
CA LEU A 43 -3.24 -5.37 2.09
C LEU A 43 -1.87 -5.98 1.75
N LEU A 44 -0.87 -5.84 2.63
CA LEU A 44 0.45 -6.45 2.43
C LEU A 44 0.35 -7.99 2.33
N GLY A 45 -0.47 -8.61 3.18
CA GLY A 45 -0.75 -10.05 3.11
C GLY A 45 -1.40 -10.46 1.78
N ALA A 46 -2.33 -9.65 1.27
CA ALA A 46 -2.96 -9.88 -0.03
C ALA A 46 -1.97 -9.78 -1.20
N ILE A 47 -1.09 -8.76 -1.18
CA ILE A 47 -0.01 -8.60 -2.18
C ILE A 47 0.95 -9.79 -2.14
N HIS A 48 1.30 -10.26 -0.94
CA HIS A 48 2.16 -11.44 -0.78
C HIS A 48 1.51 -12.70 -1.38
N LYS A 49 0.23 -12.94 -1.05
CA LYS A 49 -0.54 -14.06 -1.59
C LYS A 49 -0.69 -13.98 -3.12
N LEU A 50 -0.86 -12.77 -3.66
CA LEU A 50 -0.90 -12.53 -5.10
C LEU A 50 0.41 -13.00 -5.77
N LYS A 51 1.56 -12.60 -5.22
CA LYS A 51 2.87 -13.06 -5.72
C LYS A 51 3.00 -14.59 -5.68
N GLN A 52 2.63 -15.21 -4.57
CA GLN A 52 2.66 -16.68 -4.45
C GLN A 52 1.76 -17.34 -5.51
N THR A 53 0.57 -16.80 -5.76
CA THR A 53 -0.37 -17.32 -6.75
C THR A 53 0.21 -17.24 -8.17
N VAL A 54 0.84 -16.12 -8.52
CA VAL A 54 1.49 -15.94 -9.83
C VAL A 54 2.67 -16.90 -10.00
N GLN A 55 3.48 -17.10 -8.96
CA GLN A 55 4.63 -18.00 -9.00
C GLN A 55 4.27 -19.49 -8.92
N ALA A 56 3.03 -19.82 -8.55
CA ALA A 56 2.51 -21.19 -8.51
C ALA A 56 1.82 -21.63 -9.81
N GLN A 57 1.60 -20.71 -10.77
CA GLN A 57 1.04 -21.07 -12.07
C GLN A 57 2.00 -21.98 -12.86
N GLU A 58 1.41 -22.89 -13.63
CA GLU A 58 2.15 -23.77 -14.54
C GLU A 58 2.91 -22.94 -15.60
N GLU A 59 4.01 -23.51 -16.08
CA GLU A 59 4.83 -22.89 -17.12
C GLU A 59 3.98 -22.65 -18.37
N GLY A 60 3.97 -21.39 -18.82
CA GLY A 60 3.16 -20.95 -19.94
C GLY A 60 4.02 -20.32 -21.03
N ILE A 61 3.39 -19.98 -22.17
CA ILE A 61 4.08 -19.38 -23.33
C ILE A 61 4.83 -18.10 -22.95
N ALA A 62 4.34 -17.35 -21.97
CA ALA A 62 4.90 -16.07 -21.54
C ALA A 62 5.99 -16.18 -20.47
N ALA A 63 6.09 -17.30 -19.74
CA ALA A 63 7.03 -17.43 -18.63
C ALA A 63 7.47 -18.89 -18.43
N GLN A 64 8.78 -19.11 -18.53
CA GLN A 64 9.40 -20.43 -18.37
C GLN A 64 9.89 -20.68 -16.94
N ASN A 65 9.95 -19.64 -16.10
CA ASN A 65 10.31 -19.77 -14.70
C ASN A 65 9.51 -18.79 -13.82
N LYS A 66 9.54 -19.02 -12.51
CA LYS A 66 8.75 -18.27 -11.51
C LYS A 66 9.08 -16.78 -11.48
N ASP A 67 10.34 -16.41 -11.70
CA ASP A 67 10.78 -15.02 -11.66
C ASP A 67 10.35 -14.27 -12.91
N GLN A 68 10.44 -14.91 -14.08
CA GLN A 68 9.89 -14.39 -15.34
C GLN A 68 8.37 -14.21 -15.25
N ALA A 69 7.65 -15.17 -14.65
CA ALA A 69 6.21 -15.05 -14.44
C ALA A 69 5.85 -13.79 -13.63
N TRP A 70 6.63 -13.51 -12.59
CA TRP A 70 6.48 -12.29 -11.80
C TRP A 70 6.81 -11.01 -12.59
N VAL A 71 7.89 -11.01 -13.38
CA VAL A 71 8.26 -9.86 -14.23
C VAL A 71 7.18 -9.56 -15.28
N VAL A 72 6.66 -10.59 -15.95
CA VAL A 72 5.58 -10.43 -16.93
C VAL A 72 4.31 -9.90 -16.26
N PHE A 73 3.96 -10.45 -15.10
CA PHE A 73 2.80 -10.01 -14.32
C PHE A 73 2.93 -8.53 -13.92
N THR A 74 4.06 -8.15 -13.30
CA THR A 74 4.30 -6.77 -12.85
C THR A 74 4.32 -5.78 -14.02
N THR A 75 4.89 -6.15 -15.17
CA THR A 75 4.85 -5.32 -16.39
C THR A 75 3.41 -5.06 -16.85
N ARG A 76 2.55 -6.09 -16.85
CA ARG A 76 1.13 -5.93 -17.17
C ARG A 76 0.39 -5.11 -16.12
N ALA A 77 0.70 -5.29 -14.84
CA ALA A 77 0.11 -4.53 -13.75
C ALA A 77 0.45 -3.03 -13.86
N VAL A 78 1.69 -2.68 -14.22
CA VAL A 78 2.10 -1.28 -14.46
C VAL A 78 1.32 -0.67 -15.63
N HIS A 79 1.14 -1.41 -16.72
CA HIS A 79 0.32 -0.94 -17.84
C HIS A 79 -1.15 -0.73 -17.44
N ARG A 80 -1.71 -1.64 -16.64
CA ARG A 80 -3.08 -1.51 -16.09
C ARG A 80 -3.19 -0.31 -15.15
N PHE A 81 -2.18 -0.07 -14.31
CA PHE A 81 -2.10 1.11 -13.45
C PHE A 81 -2.08 2.38 -14.27
N TYR A 82 -1.23 2.48 -15.29
CA TYR A 82 -1.19 3.64 -16.18
C TYR A 82 -2.54 3.88 -16.87
N SER A 83 -3.17 2.81 -17.38
CA SER A 83 -4.48 2.90 -18.03
C SER A 83 -5.57 3.36 -17.05
N TRP A 84 -5.54 2.85 -15.83
CA TRP A 84 -6.47 3.23 -14.77
C TRP A 84 -6.25 4.69 -14.32
N ALA A 85 -5.02 5.10 -14.05
CA ALA A 85 -4.68 6.46 -13.65
C ALA A 85 -4.95 7.48 -14.77
N SER A 86 -4.81 7.08 -16.03
CA SER A 86 -5.13 7.93 -17.19
C SER A 86 -6.63 7.97 -17.50
N SER A 87 -7.44 7.05 -16.93
CA SER A 87 -8.87 7.01 -17.20
C SER A 87 -9.56 8.22 -16.56
N THR A 88 -10.48 8.84 -17.29
CA THR A 88 -11.26 9.98 -16.78
C THR A 88 -12.24 9.47 -15.72
N TRP A 89 -11.88 9.57 -14.44
CA TRP A 89 -12.87 9.40 -13.36
C TRP A 89 -13.91 10.51 -13.45
N SER A 90 -15.18 10.14 -13.29
CA SER A 90 -16.28 11.10 -13.35
C SER A 90 -15.99 12.27 -12.42
N ARG A 91 -16.04 13.50 -12.97
CA ARG A 91 -15.75 14.77 -12.27
C ARG A 91 -16.67 15.01 -11.05
N SER A 92 -17.65 14.13 -10.84
CA SER A 92 -18.73 14.23 -9.85
C SER A 92 -18.58 13.29 -8.65
N SER A 93 -17.61 12.35 -8.63
CA SER A 93 -17.38 11.49 -7.46
C SER A 93 -16.04 11.85 -6.80
N PRO A 94 -16.04 12.49 -5.62
CA PRO A 94 -14.84 13.03 -4.98
C PRO A 94 -14.05 11.99 -4.16
N GLY A 95 -14.08 10.71 -4.51
CA GLY A 95 -13.32 9.71 -3.79
C GLY A 95 -13.21 8.37 -4.50
N LEU A 96 -12.23 7.57 -4.07
CA LEU A 96 -12.21 6.13 -4.30
C LEU A 96 -13.42 5.51 -3.59
N ASP A 97 -14.60 5.66 -4.18
CA ASP A 97 -15.79 4.94 -3.75
C ASP A 97 -15.55 3.42 -3.91
N GLU A 98 -16.27 2.58 -3.16
CA GLU A 98 -16.15 1.11 -3.25
C GLU A 98 -16.34 0.61 -4.69
N THR A 99 -17.04 1.40 -5.51
CA THR A 99 -17.29 1.18 -6.94
C THR A 99 -16.08 1.42 -7.85
N ILE A 100 -15.04 2.13 -7.39
CA ILE A 100 -13.87 2.57 -8.19
C ILE A 100 -12.57 1.93 -7.67
N ILE A 101 -12.63 1.05 -6.66
CA ILE A 101 -11.44 0.39 -6.12
C ILE A 101 -10.75 -0.41 -7.25
N PRO A 102 -9.48 -0.08 -7.57
CA PRO A 102 -8.79 -0.77 -8.64
C PRO A 102 -8.45 -2.21 -8.22
N PRO A 103 -8.23 -3.10 -9.20
CA PRO A 103 -7.77 -4.47 -8.94
C PRO A 103 -6.50 -4.53 -8.08
N LEU A 104 -6.33 -5.61 -7.32
CA LEU A 104 -5.23 -5.76 -6.35
C LEU A 104 -3.82 -5.58 -6.96
N ASP A 105 -3.63 -5.96 -8.22
CA ASP A 105 -2.36 -5.78 -8.92
C ASP A 105 -2.05 -4.32 -9.24
N VAL A 106 -3.09 -3.52 -9.54
CA VAL A 106 -2.96 -2.07 -9.72
C VAL A 106 -2.68 -1.39 -8.38
N ILE A 107 -3.35 -1.81 -7.30
CA ILE A 107 -3.08 -1.32 -5.93
C ILE A 107 -1.64 -1.63 -5.53
N MET A 108 -1.13 -2.83 -5.84
CA MET A 108 0.25 -3.20 -5.56
C MET A 108 1.26 -2.25 -6.25
N VAL A 109 1.03 -1.92 -7.52
CA VAL A 109 1.88 -0.97 -8.26
C VAL A 109 1.81 0.41 -7.61
N TRP A 110 0.60 0.89 -7.32
CA TRP A 110 0.41 2.19 -6.70
C TRP A 110 1.04 2.27 -5.30
N HIS A 111 0.86 1.26 -4.47
CA HIS A 111 1.52 1.13 -3.17
C HIS A 111 3.05 1.22 -3.29
N SER A 112 3.63 0.47 -4.23
CA SER A 112 5.09 0.48 -4.47
C SER A 112 5.60 1.84 -4.95
N TYR A 113 4.77 2.57 -5.68
CA TYR A 113 5.07 3.91 -6.14
C TYR A 113 5.02 4.94 -5.00
N LEU A 114 4.05 4.82 -4.08
CA LEU A 114 3.95 5.65 -2.87
C LEU A 114 5.15 5.48 -1.92
N LEU A 115 5.85 4.33 -1.95
CA LEU A 115 7.10 4.14 -1.21
C LEU A 115 8.25 5.04 -1.70
N ASN A 116 8.09 5.68 -2.87
CA ASN A 116 9.04 6.63 -3.45
C ASN A 116 8.38 8.03 -3.53
N PRO A 117 8.16 8.71 -2.40
CA PRO A 117 7.33 9.92 -2.34
C PRO A 117 7.85 11.06 -3.21
N ARG A 118 9.18 11.16 -3.37
CA ARG A 118 9.78 12.17 -4.26
C ARG A 118 9.41 11.95 -5.73
N ALA A 119 9.50 10.70 -6.21
CA ALA A 119 9.17 10.37 -7.59
C ALA A 119 7.67 10.58 -7.86
N TYR A 120 6.82 10.10 -6.95
CA TYR A 120 5.38 10.30 -7.01
C TYR A 120 5.01 11.80 -7.08
N TYR A 121 5.63 12.60 -6.21
CA TYR A 121 5.40 14.04 -6.19
C TYR A 121 5.86 14.70 -7.50
N GLU A 122 7.08 14.45 -7.95
CA GLU A 122 7.58 15.03 -9.20
C GLU A 122 6.69 14.69 -10.39
N ASP A 123 6.22 13.44 -10.52
CA ASP A 123 5.37 13.02 -11.63
C ASP A 123 3.95 13.59 -11.54
N SER A 124 3.42 13.82 -10.33
CA SER A 124 2.15 14.54 -10.12
C SER A 124 2.20 16.01 -10.53
N GLN A 125 3.41 16.60 -10.57
CA GLN A 125 3.64 18.00 -10.94
C GLN A 125 4.18 18.16 -12.37
N ARG A 126 4.73 17.10 -12.97
CA ARG A 126 5.28 17.11 -14.34
C ARG A 126 4.17 16.84 -15.35
N MET A 127 4.10 17.66 -16.40
CA MET A 127 3.24 17.50 -17.60
C MET A 127 1.73 17.66 -17.34
N ASP A 128 1.07 18.46 -18.19
CA ASP A 128 -0.38 18.70 -18.17
C ASP A 128 -1.14 17.57 -18.90
N THR A 129 -0.89 16.32 -18.50
CA THR A 129 -1.62 15.16 -19.02
C THR A 129 -2.72 14.75 -18.05
N ASP A 130 -3.76 14.09 -18.57
CA ASP A 130 -4.85 13.55 -17.74
C ASP A 130 -4.31 12.63 -16.64
N TYR A 131 -3.27 11.84 -16.94
CA TYR A 131 -2.56 10.99 -15.98
C TYR A 131 -2.02 11.77 -14.77
N CYS A 132 -1.23 12.83 -14.99
CA CYS A 132 -0.61 13.59 -13.91
C CYS A 132 -1.65 14.38 -13.10
N THR A 133 -2.64 14.96 -13.79
CA THR A 133 -3.77 15.63 -13.15
C THR A 133 -4.56 14.68 -12.26
N ASN A 134 -4.74 13.43 -12.70
CA ASN A 134 -5.43 12.41 -11.93
C ASN A 134 -4.58 11.94 -10.75
N LEU A 135 -3.28 11.69 -10.90
CA LEU A 135 -2.40 11.32 -9.78
C LEU A 135 -2.47 12.31 -8.60
N ARG A 136 -2.60 13.61 -8.89
CA ARG A 136 -2.78 14.66 -7.88
C ARG A 136 -4.10 14.55 -7.12
N LYS A 137 -5.14 14.01 -7.75
CA LYS A 137 -6.49 13.88 -7.15
C LYS A 137 -6.68 12.61 -6.34
N ILE A 138 -5.89 11.55 -6.58
CA ILE A 138 -5.96 10.31 -5.79
C ILE A 138 -5.16 10.43 -4.49
N GLN A 139 -4.25 11.40 -4.39
CA GLN A 139 -3.51 11.68 -3.17
C GLN A 139 -4.45 12.24 -2.09
#